data_AF-A0A1S2V9P0-F1
#
_entry.id   AF-A0A1S2V9P0-F1
#
_cell.length_a   1.000
_cell.length_b   1.000
_cell.length_c   1.000
_cell.angle_alpha   90.00
_cell.angle_beta   90.00
_cell.angle_gamma   90.00
#
_symmetry.space_group_name_H-M   'P 1'
#
loop_
_entity.id
_entity.type
_entity.pdbx_description
1 polymer ?
#
loop_
_entity_poly.entity_id
_entity_poly.type
_entity_poly.pdbx_seq_one_letter_code
_entity_poly.pdbx_strand_id
1 'polypeptide(L)' 'MEALEEGMALGRANFARLDQRGQKWKHRNVPIYIREQLWCPFYLTEQNGEQTLYIIQPPGKYPKVHFVRWKPDT' A
#
# COMPACT_ATOMS: atom_id res chain seq x y z
N MET A 1 12.10 -7.94 13.58
CA MET A 1 11.35 -8.76 12.60
C MET A 1 9.84 -8.56 12.79
N GLU A 2 9.38 -8.59 14.05
CA GLU A 2 7.98 -8.36 14.46
C GLU A 2 7.34 -7.07 13.91
N ALA A 3 8.05 -5.94 13.98
CA ALA A 3 7.57 -4.67 13.41
C ALA A 3 7.31 -4.75 11.89
N LEU A 4 8.19 -5.39 11.13
CA LEU A 4 8.01 -5.48 9.67
C LEU A 4 6.75 -6.28 9.31
N GLU A 5 6.50 -7.37 10.04
CA GLU A 5 5.32 -8.22 9.86
C GLU A 5 4.03 -7.47 10.17
N GLU A 6 4.04 -6.62 11.20
CA GLU A 6 2.92 -5.75 11.55
C GLU A 6 2.58 -4.78 10.41
N GLY A 7 3.59 -4.09 9.87
CA GLY A 7 3.40 -3.21 8.72
C GLY A 7 2.84 -3.95 7.50
N MET A 8 3.37 -5.15 7.21
CA MET A 8 2.86 -5.99 6.12
C MET A 8 1.41 -6.44 6.37
N ALA A 9 1.07 -6.77 7.62
CA ALA A 9 -0.29 -7.14 8.01
C ALA A 9 -1.27 -5.98 7.82
N LEU A 10 -0.87 -4.76 8.20
CA LEU A 10 -1.65 -3.55 7.97
C LEU A 10 -1.88 -3.30 6.47
N GLY A 11 -0.83 -3.44 5.66
CA GLY A 11 -0.93 -3.34 4.20
C GLY A 11 -1.93 -4.35 3.61
N ARG A 12 -1.89 -5.61 4.08
CA ARG A 12 -2.86 -6.65 3.68
C ARG A 12 -4.29 -6.30 4.09
N ALA A 13 -4.50 -5.80 5.31
CA ALA A 13 -5.82 -5.39 5.79
C ALA A 13 -6.39 -4.22 4.96
N ASN A 14 -5.56 -3.22 4.65
CA ASN A 14 -5.94 -2.11 3.78
C ASN A 14 -6.29 -2.56 2.37
N PHE A 15 -5.46 -3.44 1.81
CA PHE A 15 -5.68 -4.01 0.49
C PHE A 15 -7.00 -4.79 0.43
N ALA A 16 -7.29 -5.63 1.41
CA ALA A 16 -8.55 -6.37 1.48
C ALA A 16 -9.77 -5.43 1.48
N ARG A 17 -9.72 -4.34 2.25
CA ARG A 17 -10.78 -3.32 2.28
C ARG A 17 -10.94 -2.61 0.93
N LEU A 18 -9.83 -2.35 0.24
CA LEU A 18 -9.82 -1.74 -1.09
C LEU A 18 -10.39 -2.66 -2.15
N ASP A 19 -10.00 -3.94 -2.12
CA ASP A 19 -10.45 -4.94 -3.08
C ASP A 19 -11.94 -5.30 -2.89
N GLN A 20 -12.43 -5.34 -1.64
CA GLN A 20 -13.86 -5.47 -1.32
C GLN A 20 -14.71 -4.33 -1.89
N ARG A 21 -14.15 -3.13 -2.01
CA ARG A 21 -14.83 -1.97 -2.64
C ARG A 21 -14.82 -2.02 -4.17
N GLY A 22 -14.25 -3.07 -4.75
CA GLY A 22 -14.48 -3.52 -6.12
C GLY A 22 -13.99 -2.57 -7.22
N GLN A 23 -14.51 -2.81 -8.43
CA GLN A 23 -14.11 -2.19 -9.70
C GLN A 23 -13.99 -0.66 -9.69
N LYS A 24 -14.64 0.03 -8.73
CA LYS A 24 -14.56 1.49 -8.56
C LYS A 24 -13.13 2.01 -8.39
N TRP A 25 -12.26 1.27 -7.70
CA TRP A 25 -10.85 1.64 -7.53
C TRP A 25 -9.98 1.12 -8.67
N LYS A 26 -10.30 -0.05 -9.22
CA LYS A 26 -9.62 -0.63 -10.40
C LYS A 26 -9.86 0.19 -11.68
N HIS A 27 -10.88 1.03 -11.76
CA HIS A 27 -11.22 1.81 -12.97
C HIS A 27 -10.98 3.32 -12.85
N ARG A 28 -10.56 3.84 -11.69
CA ARG A 28 -10.28 5.28 -11.51
C ARG A 28 -8.81 5.59 -11.77
N ASN A 29 -8.51 6.31 -12.85
CA ASN A 29 -7.31 7.15 -13.09
C ASN A 29 -5.99 6.66 -12.45
N VAL A 30 -5.76 5.36 -12.50
CA VAL A 30 -4.50 4.70 -12.14
C VAL A 30 -4.02 4.06 -13.44
N PRO A 31 -2.85 4.44 -13.99
CA PRO A 31 -2.33 3.87 -15.21
C PRO A 31 -2.36 2.33 -15.17
N ILE A 32 -2.71 1.68 -16.29
CA ILE A 32 -2.78 0.21 -16.43
C ILE A 32 -1.60 -0.48 -15.75
N TYR A 33 -0.39 0.02 -15.99
CA TYR A 33 0.83 -0.51 -15.40
C TYR A 33 0.82 -0.54 -13.87
N ILE A 34 0.32 0.50 -13.21
CA ILE A 34 0.22 0.55 -11.74
C ILE A 34 -0.88 -0.41 -11.25
N ARG A 35 -1.94 -0.63 -12.02
CA ARG A 35 -2.97 -1.63 -11.65
C ARG A 35 -2.48 -3.06 -11.78
N GLU A 36 -1.65 -3.33 -12.78
CA GLU A 36 -1.17 -4.69 -13.06
C GLU A 36 0.07 -5.04 -12.24
N GLN A 37 0.93 -4.05 -11.94
CA GLN A 37 2.22 -4.28 -11.28
C GLN A 37 2.28 -3.75 -9.85
N LEU A 38 1.43 -2.79 -9.47
CA LEU A 38 1.48 -2.11 -8.16
C LEU A 38 0.16 -2.20 -7.38
N TRP A 39 -0.79 -3.03 -7.82
CA TRP A 39 -1.96 -3.39 -7.02
C TRP A 39 -1.59 -4.49 -6.01
N CYS A 40 -0.70 -4.13 -5.09
CA CYS A 40 -0.19 -5.00 -4.05
C CYS A 40 -0.45 -4.40 -2.67
N PRO A 41 -0.47 -5.21 -1.60
CA PRO A 41 -0.70 -4.70 -0.24
C PRO A 41 0.45 -3.82 0.28
N PHE A 42 1.67 -4.10 -0.15
CA PHE A 42 2.88 -3.38 0.23
C PHE A 42 4.01 -3.70 -0.74
N TYR A 43 5.05 -2.88 -0.72
CA TYR A 43 6.33 -3.19 -1.36
C TYR A 43 7.51 -2.77 -0.47
N LEU A 44 8.65 -3.41 -0.68
CA LEU A 44 9.91 -3.09 -0.05
C LEU A 44 10.83 -2.44 -1.08
N THR A 45 11.53 -1.39 -0.68
CA THR A 45 12.58 -0.76 -1.48
C THR A 45 13.75 -0.42 -0.59
N GLU A 46 14.93 -0.30 -1.16
CA GLU A 46 16.07 0.26 -0.47
C GLU A 46 16.12 1.77 -0.71
N GLN A 47 16.32 2.55 0.35
CA GLN A 47 16.58 3.98 0.28
C GLN A 47 17.73 4.31 1.22
N ASN A 48 18.80 4.91 0.69
CA ASN A 48 19.99 5.27 1.47
C ASN A 48 20.62 4.10 2.25
N GLY A 49 20.61 2.89 1.70
CA GLY A 49 21.11 1.69 2.36
C GLY A 49 20.15 1.07 3.39
N GLU A 50 18.96 1.64 3.57
CA GLU A 50 17.95 1.12 4.50
C GLU A 50 16.78 0.48 3.74
N GLN A 51 16.39 -0.71 4.17
CA GLN A 51 15.17 -1.34 3.68
C GLN A 51 13.95 -0.59 4.23
N THR A 52 13.13 -0.06 3.33
CA THR A 52 11.95 0.74 3.65
C THR A 52 10.69 0.04 3.15
N LEU A 53 9.72 -0.12 4.06
CA LEU A 53 8.39 -0.65 3.75
C LEU A 53 7.43 0.47 3.36
N TYR A 54 6.71 0.24 2.27
CA TYR A 54 5.59 1.08 1.85
C TYR A 54 4.31 0.25 1.84
N ILE A 55 3.25 0.78 2.46
CA ILE A 55 1.96 0.11 2.55
C ILE A 55 0.91 0.86 1.76
N ILE A 56 0.00 0.11 1.12
CA ILE A 56 -1.13 0.71 0.42
C ILE A 56 -2.11 1.31 1.43
N GLN A 57 -2.63 2.50 1.12
CA GLN A 57 -3.60 3.21 1.95
C GLN A 57 -4.85 3.53 1.14
N PRO A 58 -6.03 3.42 1.75
CA PRO A 58 -7.24 3.94 1.14
C PRO A 58 -7.19 5.47 1.04
N PRO A 59 -8.03 6.06 0.17
CA PRO A 59 -8.20 7.50 0.15
C PRO A 59 -8.66 8.00 1.53
N GLY A 60 -8.07 9.10 1.94
CA GLY A 60 -8.30 9.77 3.21
C GLY A 60 -7.94 11.24 3.04
N LYS A 61 -6.80 11.68 3.60
CA LYS A 61 -6.22 13.00 3.32
C LYS A 61 -5.92 13.20 1.82
N TYR A 62 -5.48 12.15 1.15
CA TYR A 62 -5.31 12.14 -0.30
C TYR A 62 -6.56 11.56 -0.98
N PRO A 63 -7.01 12.14 -2.11
CA PRO A 63 -8.26 11.74 -2.78
C PRO A 63 -8.15 10.39 -3.53
N LYS A 64 -6.97 9.77 -3.54
CA LYS A 64 -6.67 8.54 -4.28
C LYS A 64 -5.99 7.51 -3.38
N VAL A 65 -6.08 6.23 -3.80
CA VAL A 65 -5.23 5.16 -3.26
C VAL A 65 -3.78 5.53 -3.52
N HIS A 66 -2.93 5.33 -2.52
CA HIS A 66 -1.51 5.70 -2.57
C HIS A 66 -0.72 4.81 -1.61
N PHE A 67 0.60 4.84 -1.74
CA PHE A 67 1.50 4.16 -0.81
C PHE A 67 2.12 5.17 0.15
N VAL A 68 2.26 4.78 1.41
CA VAL A 68 2.93 5.58 2.43
C VAL A 68 4.05 4.76 3.06
N ARG A 69 5.16 5.45 3.42
CA ARG A 69 6.23 4.83 4.20
C ARG A 69 5.64 4.42 5.55
N TRP A 70 5.71 3.12 5.84
CA TRP A 70 5.31 2.62 7.14
C TRP A 70 6.42 2.88 8.16
N LYS A 71 6.03 3.30 9.36
CA LYS A 71 6.89 3.44 10.52
C LYS A 71 6.21 2.69 11.67
N PRO A 72 6.94 1.87 12.44
CA PRO A 72 6.40 1.33 13.68
C PRO A 72 6.04 2.49 14.61
N ASP A 73 4.93 2.36 15.33
CA ASP A 73 4.63 3.26 16.44
C ASP A 73 5.69 3.00 17.52
N THR A 74 6.56 3.97 17.75
CA THR A 74 7.61 3.96 18.78
C THR A 74 7.04 4.00 20.18
#